data_AF-A0A6B0YYS2-F1
#
_entry.id   AF-A0A6B0YYS2-F1
#
_cell.length_a   1.000
_cell.length_b   1.000
_cell.length_c   1.000
_cell.angle_alpha   90.00
_cell.angle_beta   90.00
_cell.angle_gamma   90.00
#
_symmetry.space_group_name_H-M   'P 1'
#
loop_
_entity.id
_entity.type
_entity.pdbx_description
1 polymer ?
#
loop_
_entity_poly.entity_id
_entity_poly.type
_entity_poly.pdbx_seq_one_letter_code
_entity_poly.pdbx_strand_id
1 'polypeptide(L)'
;MSERLNTEDLNRTVFISDNLPFLERLDNESVDLVVIDPPFGKTQTFVGKLRPPLTDGEFRVERELMDSWGVYDPASAYEFGIEYPDQTGTTAKFEDIWNFRRLVFEDDLERLKQTHPAAWWLIHSTRYTHSDGTAAYIYFMVQRMIEIRRVLKATGSVYLHCDHEANAYLRQMMDAIFGARNLRNEISWRRNESGAKGSQHAPKSWGNNVDTILF
;
A
#
# COMPACT_ATOMS: atom_id res chain seq x y z
N MET A 1 -8.56 -5.33 -23.72
CA MET A 1 -9.10 -5.65 -22.39
C MET A 1 -8.48 -6.97 -21.98
N SER A 2 -7.69 -6.97 -20.91
CA SER A 2 -7.24 -8.20 -20.27
C SER A 2 -8.44 -8.99 -19.76
N GLU A 3 -8.32 -10.31 -19.74
CA GLU A 3 -9.35 -11.22 -19.23
C GLU A 3 -9.56 -10.98 -17.72
N ARG A 4 -10.84 -10.93 -17.30
CA ARG A 4 -11.24 -10.86 -15.89
C ARG A 4 -10.88 -12.17 -15.21
N LEU A 5 -10.44 -12.08 -13.95
CA LEU A 5 -10.07 -13.24 -13.13
C LEU A 5 -11.23 -13.59 -12.18
N ASN A 6 -11.72 -14.82 -12.28
CA ASN A 6 -12.68 -15.38 -11.33
C ASN A 6 -11.93 -15.84 -10.07
N THR A 7 -12.35 -15.35 -8.90
CA THR A 7 -11.74 -15.69 -7.60
C THR A 7 -11.85 -17.17 -7.21
N GLU A 8 -12.84 -17.91 -7.73
CA GLU A 8 -12.97 -19.36 -7.47
C GLU A 8 -11.76 -20.14 -8.01
N ASP A 9 -11.20 -19.69 -9.12
CA ASP A 9 -10.01 -20.28 -9.74
C ASP A 9 -8.70 -19.85 -9.07
N LEU A 10 -8.75 -18.94 -8.09
CA LEU A 10 -7.58 -18.33 -7.41
C LEU A 10 -7.30 -18.91 -6.02
N ASN A 11 -7.89 -20.06 -5.69
CA ASN A 11 -7.69 -20.69 -4.39
C ASN A 11 -6.21 -20.99 -4.13
N ARG A 12 -5.66 -20.41 -3.04
CA ARG A 12 -4.24 -20.51 -2.66
C ARG A 12 -3.30 -20.08 -3.77
N THR A 13 -3.60 -18.98 -4.46
CA THR A 13 -2.71 -18.43 -5.49
C THR A 13 -1.91 -17.24 -4.97
N VAL A 14 -0.61 -17.23 -5.25
CA VAL A 14 0.31 -16.10 -5.01
C VAL A 14 0.60 -15.45 -6.36
N PHE A 15 0.24 -14.17 -6.46
CA PHE A 15 0.58 -13.34 -7.62
C PHE A 15 1.81 -12.49 -7.32
N ILE A 16 2.72 -12.42 -8.28
CA ILE A 16 3.88 -11.54 -8.25
C ILE A 16 3.72 -10.54 -9.39
N SER A 17 3.18 -9.36 -9.08
CA SER A 17 2.96 -8.22 -9.98
C SER A 17 2.78 -6.93 -9.16
N ASP A 18 2.60 -5.78 -9.83
CA ASP A 18 1.92 -4.65 -9.18
C ASP A 18 0.48 -5.06 -8.85
N ASN A 19 0.01 -4.62 -7.68
CA ASN A 19 -1.31 -4.95 -7.17
C ASN A 19 -2.45 -4.22 -7.90
N LEU A 20 -2.24 -3.01 -8.45
CA LEU A 20 -3.31 -2.25 -9.09
C LEU A 20 -3.83 -2.93 -10.37
N PRO A 21 -3.00 -3.26 -11.37
CA PRO A 21 -3.47 -3.98 -12.57
C PRO A 21 -4.07 -5.36 -12.26
N PHE A 22 -3.57 -6.01 -11.21
CA PHE A 22 -4.15 -7.26 -10.72
C PHE A 22 -5.56 -7.05 -10.16
N LEU A 23 -5.74 -6.07 -9.27
CA LEU A 23 -7.03 -5.74 -8.68
C LEU A 23 -8.06 -5.36 -9.76
N GLU A 24 -7.66 -4.59 -10.78
CA GLU A 24 -8.53 -4.20 -11.92
C GLU A 24 -9.13 -5.40 -12.67
N ARG A 25 -8.42 -6.53 -12.69
CA ARG A 25 -8.88 -7.77 -13.34
C ARG A 25 -9.80 -8.62 -12.49
N LEU A 26 -9.81 -8.47 -11.17
CA LEU A 26 -10.73 -9.20 -10.31
C LEU A 26 -12.17 -8.77 -10.55
N ASP A 27 -13.10 -9.71 -10.46
CA ASP A 27 -14.53 -9.42 -10.57
C ASP A 27 -15.03 -8.52 -9.43
N ASN A 28 -16.08 -7.73 -9.70
CA ASN A 28 -16.74 -6.92 -8.67
C ASN A 28 -17.34 -7.83 -7.60
N GLU A 29 -17.36 -7.37 -6.34
CA GLU A 29 -18.02 -8.09 -5.23
C GLU A 29 -17.62 -9.58 -5.12
N SER A 30 -16.35 -9.90 -5.40
CA SER A 30 -15.80 -11.25 -5.41
C SER A 30 -15.01 -11.60 -4.14
N VAL A 31 -14.61 -10.60 -3.35
CA VAL A 31 -13.72 -10.76 -2.19
C VAL A 31 -14.47 -10.53 -0.87
N ASP A 32 -14.31 -11.44 0.10
CA ASP A 32 -14.89 -11.32 1.44
C ASP A 32 -14.00 -10.51 2.41
N LEU A 33 -12.67 -10.66 2.31
CA LEU A 33 -11.72 -10.07 3.25
C LEU A 33 -10.46 -9.63 2.53
N VAL A 34 -10.03 -8.40 2.80
CA VAL A 34 -8.74 -7.86 2.37
C VAL A 34 -7.94 -7.46 3.60
N VAL A 35 -6.67 -7.87 3.66
CA VAL A 35 -5.74 -7.45 4.72
C VAL A 35 -4.52 -6.86 4.03
N ILE A 36 -4.16 -5.63 4.40
CA ILE A 36 -3.06 -4.89 3.78
C ILE A 36 -2.16 -4.24 4.83
N ASP A 37 -0.86 -4.36 4.58
CA ASP A 37 0.23 -3.72 5.32
C ASP A 37 1.07 -2.90 4.33
N PRO A 38 0.57 -1.72 3.89
CA PRO A 38 1.26 -0.91 2.91
C PRO A 38 2.51 -0.24 3.49
N PRO A 39 3.41 0.29 2.64
CA PRO A 39 4.45 1.20 3.11
C PRO A 39 3.82 2.40 3.85
N PHE A 40 4.52 2.99 4.81
CA PHE A 40 4.00 4.07 5.65
C PHE A 40 4.38 5.48 5.18
N GLY A 41 4.83 5.64 3.93
CA GLY A 41 5.16 6.95 3.37
C GLY A 41 6.35 7.64 4.06
N LYS A 42 7.26 6.87 4.67
CA LYS A 42 8.31 7.38 5.57
C LYS A 42 9.54 7.90 4.85
N THR A 43 9.59 7.84 3.52
CA THR A 43 10.76 8.27 2.73
C THR A 43 12.04 7.60 3.24
N GLN A 44 12.00 6.27 3.32
CA GLN A 44 13.09 5.42 3.80
C GLN A 44 13.44 4.34 2.77
N THR A 45 14.71 3.97 2.70
CA THR A 45 15.14 2.80 1.94
C THR A 45 14.95 1.56 2.80
N PHE A 46 14.15 0.62 2.32
CA PHE A 46 13.96 -0.67 2.96
C PHE A 46 14.87 -1.70 2.30
N VAL A 47 15.59 -2.44 3.12
CA VAL A 47 16.48 -3.53 2.70
C VAL A 47 15.86 -4.83 3.18
N GLY A 48 15.18 -5.53 2.27
CA GLY A 48 14.54 -6.81 2.56
C GLY A 48 15.39 -7.98 2.09
N LYS A 49 15.52 -9.02 2.93
CA LYS A 49 15.99 -10.31 2.42
C LYS A 49 14.86 -10.94 1.61
N LEU A 50 15.10 -11.17 0.31
CA LEU A 50 14.19 -11.98 -0.47
C LEU A 50 14.27 -13.40 0.09
N ARG A 51 13.20 -13.83 0.77
CA ARG A 51 13.08 -15.24 1.12
C ARG A 51 12.98 -16.03 -0.18
N PRO A 52 13.62 -17.21 -0.28
CA PRO A 52 13.36 -18.09 -1.40
C PRO A 52 11.85 -18.31 -1.53
N PRO A 53 11.31 -18.45 -2.75
CA PRO A 53 9.89 -18.71 -2.94
C PRO A 53 9.49 -19.88 -2.05
N LEU A 54 8.28 -19.83 -1.48
CA LEU A 54 7.70 -20.93 -0.72
C LEU A 54 7.78 -22.19 -1.61
N THR A 55 8.74 -23.06 -1.35
CA THR A 55 8.84 -24.36 -2.00
C THR A 55 8.10 -25.34 -1.13
N ASP A 56 6.83 -25.53 -1.43
CA ASP A 56 6.08 -26.78 -1.30
C ASP A 56 4.69 -26.56 -1.92
N GLY A 57 4.06 -27.62 -2.43
CA GLY A 57 2.86 -27.59 -3.27
C GLY A 57 1.55 -27.08 -2.62
N GLU A 58 1.64 -26.14 -1.66
CA GLU A 58 0.51 -25.52 -0.99
C GLU A 58 -0.11 -24.35 -1.76
N PHE A 59 0.67 -23.66 -2.61
CA PHE A 59 0.22 -22.47 -3.34
C PHE A 59 0.56 -22.53 -4.84
N ARG A 60 -0.36 -22.07 -5.68
CA ARG A 60 -0.09 -21.80 -7.10
C ARG A 60 0.64 -20.46 -7.21
N VAL A 61 1.78 -20.39 -7.90
CA VAL A 61 2.50 -19.12 -8.10
C VAL A 61 2.32 -18.64 -9.54
N GLU A 62 1.71 -17.47 -9.70
CA GLU A 62 1.56 -16.80 -10.99
C GLU A 62 2.46 -15.57 -11.01
N ARG A 63 3.26 -15.46 -12.08
CA ARG A 63 4.18 -14.35 -12.30
C ARG A 63 3.75 -13.62 -13.55
N GLU A 64 3.35 -12.38 -13.38
CA GLU A 64 3.20 -11.46 -14.50
C GLU A 64 4.38 -10.50 -14.45
N LEU A 65 4.77 -9.97 -15.60
CA LEU A 65 5.88 -9.01 -15.65
C LEU A 65 5.61 -7.89 -14.64
N MET A 66 6.58 -7.72 -13.75
CA MET A 66 6.56 -6.78 -12.64
C MET A 66 6.56 -5.35 -13.19
N ASP A 67 5.42 -4.68 -13.07
CA ASP A 67 5.27 -3.21 -13.14
C ASP A 67 6.05 -2.64 -11.93
N SER A 68 7.12 -1.83 -12.08
CA SER A 68 7.43 -0.65 -12.92
C SER A 68 6.88 0.68 -12.39
N TRP A 69 7.33 1.00 -11.17
CA TRP A 69 7.51 2.38 -10.67
C TRP A 69 8.50 3.24 -11.47
N GLY A 70 8.58 3.09 -12.80
CA GLY A 70 9.41 3.92 -13.68
C GLY A 70 10.74 3.33 -14.11
N VAL A 71 10.90 2.01 -14.09
CA VAL A 71 12.09 1.34 -14.66
C VAL A 71 11.67 0.57 -15.90
N TYR A 72 11.47 1.30 -17.00
CA TYR A 72 11.25 0.70 -18.33
C TYR A 72 12.55 0.30 -19.04
N ASP A 73 13.70 0.56 -18.41
CA ASP A 73 15.03 0.22 -18.89
C ASP A 73 15.90 -0.14 -17.67
N PRO A 74 16.62 -1.28 -17.66
CA PRO A 74 17.66 -1.56 -16.68
C PRO A 74 18.59 -0.38 -16.39
N ALA A 75 18.85 0.50 -17.37
CA ALA A 75 19.62 1.73 -17.16
C ALA A 75 18.92 2.75 -16.24
N SER A 76 17.60 2.88 -16.33
CA SER A 76 16.81 3.76 -15.45
C SER A 76 16.79 3.25 -14.01
N ALA A 77 16.83 1.92 -13.80
CA ALA A 77 16.82 1.32 -12.46
C ALA A 77 17.97 1.82 -11.58
N TYR A 78 19.15 1.94 -12.18
CA TYR A 78 20.35 2.48 -11.53
C TYR A 78 20.21 3.98 -11.23
N GLU A 79 19.46 4.72 -12.05
CA GLU A 79 19.13 6.14 -11.83
C GLU A 79 18.14 6.36 -10.67
N PHE A 80 17.36 5.33 -10.32
CA PHE A 80 16.42 5.31 -9.18
C PHE A 80 16.97 4.57 -7.94
N GLY A 81 18.27 4.25 -7.90
CA GLY A 81 18.89 3.58 -6.74
C GLY A 81 18.44 2.13 -6.53
N ILE A 82 17.70 1.55 -7.48
CA ILE A 82 17.20 0.18 -7.42
C ILE A 82 18.28 -0.76 -7.96
N GLU A 83 19.03 -1.37 -7.05
CA GLU A 83 19.92 -2.49 -7.37
C GLU A 83 19.07 -3.77 -7.48
N TYR A 84 18.99 -4.34 -8.69
CA TYR A 84 18.51 -5.71 -8.85
C TYR A 84 19.52 -6.69 -8.25
N PRO A 85 19.06 -7.78 -7.62
CA PRO A 85 19.97 -8.77 -7.07
C PRO A 85 20.87 -9.31 -8.17
N ASP A 86 22.16 -9.43 -7.85
CA ASP A 86 23.07 -10.26 -8.61
C ASP A 86 22.50 -11.69 -8.71
N GLN A 87 22.92 -12.44 -9.73
CA GLN A 87 22.44 -13.82 -9.98
C GLN A 87 22.72 -14.81 -8.82
N THR A 88 23.26 -14.33 -7.71
CA THR A 88 23.57 -15.05 -6.47
C THR A 88 22.56 -14.83 -5.33
N GLY A 89 21.61 -13.88 -5.43
CA GLY A 89 20.58 -13.65 -4.41
C GLY A 89 21.15 -13.03 -3.13
N THR A 90 20.53 -12.06 -2.46
CA THR A 90 19.53 -12.32 -1.42
C THR A 90 18.89 -11.04 -0.86
N THR A 91 19.12 -9.88 -1.49
CA THR A 91 18.69 -8.60 -0.93
C THR A 91 18.02 -7.74 -1.99
N ALA A 92 16.78 -7.32 -1.74
CA ALA A 92 16.10 -6.31 -2.54
C ALA A 92 16.13 -4.98 -1.78
N LYS A 93 16.56 -3.92 -2.46
CA LYS A 93 16.44 -2.54 -1.98
C LYS A 93 15.21 -1.93 -2.63
N PHE A 94 14.32 -1.40 -1.80
CA PHE A 94 13.17 -0.62 -2.26
C PHE A 94 13.24 0.74 -1.59
N GLU A 95 13.16 1.81 -2.39
CA GLU A 95 13.11 3.17 -1.90
C GLU A 95 11.66 3.60 -1.77
N ASP A 96 11.22 3.92 -0.55
CA ASP A 96 9.89 4.47 -0.25
C ASP A 96 9.82 5.96 -0.63
N ILE A 97 10.25 6.30 -1.85
CA ILE A 97 10.35 7.67 -2.35
C ILE A 97 9.14 7.98 -3.23
N TRP A 98 8.32 8.91 -2.75
CA TRP A 98 7.09 9.33 -3.40
C TRP A 98 7.31 10.65 -4.13
N ASN A 99 7.14 10.66 -5.45
CA ASN A 99 7.33 11.87 -6.26
C ASN A 99 6.06 12.23 -7.01
N PHE A 100 5.43 13.34 -6.60
CA PHE A 100 4.16 13.78 -7.17
C PHE A 100 4.21 13.97 -8.68
N ARG A 101 5.27 14.59 -9.22
CA ARG A 101 5.39 14.83 -10.66
C ARG A 101 5.59 13.56 -11.49
N ARG A 102 6.11 12.50 -10.88
CA ARG A 102 6.39 11.23 -11.56
C ARG A 102 5.24 10.22 -11.42
N LEU A 103 4.54 10.26 -10.29
CA LEU A 103 3.54 9.24 -9.93
C LEU A 103 2.10 9.66 -10.15
N VAL A 104 1.86 10.96 -10.33
CA VAL A 104 0.51 11.51 -10.43
C VAL A 104 0.29 12.07 -11.83
N PHE A 105 -0.62 11.44 -12.57
CA PHE A 105 -1.02 11.87 -13.90
C PHE A 105 -2.22 12.82 -13.82
N GLU A 106 -2.21 13.90 -14.61
CA GLU A 106 -3.26 14.91 -14.57
C GLU A 106 -4.62 14.35 -15.00
N ASP A 107 -4.63 13.48 -16.01
CA ASP A 107 -5.85 12.83 -16.51
C ASP A 107 -6.52 11.96 -15.43
N ASP A 108 -5.72 11.29 -14.60
CA ASP A 108 -6.23 10.47 -13.49
C ASP A 108 -6.75 11.35 -12.36
N LEU A 109 -6.10 12.48 -12.06
CA LEU A 109 -6.61 13.44 -11.09
C LEU A 109 -7.96 14.04 -11.53
N GLU A 110 -8.12 14.39 -12.80
CA GLU A 110 -9.39 14.93 -13.29
C GLU A 110 -10.48 13.86 -13.27
N ARG A 111 -10.15 12.59 -13.55
CA ARG A 111 -11.08 11.46 -13.36
C ARG A 111 -11.46 11.27 -11.88
N LEU A 112 -10.49 11.33 -10.96
CA LEU A 112 -10.74 11.23 -9.52
C LEU A 112 -11.64 12.36 -9.03
N LYS A 113 -11.46 13.58 -9.53
CA LYS A 113 -12.31 14.72 -9.18
C LYS A 113 -13.78 14.47 -9.53
N GLN A 114 -14.04 13.80 -10.64
CA GLN A 114 -15.39 13.50 -11.11
C GLN A 114 -16.00 12.30 -10.39
N THR A 115 -15.19 11.25 -10.13
CA THR A 115 -15.68 9.97 -9.59
C THR A 115 -15.61 9.88 -8.07
N HIS A 116 -14.57 10.46 -7.45
CA HIS A 116 -14.25 10.38 -6.02
C HIS A 116 -13.76 11.75 -5.49
N PRO A 117 -14.61 12.80 -5.51
CA PRO A 117 -14.20 14.17 -5.18
C PRO A 117 -13.61 14.30 -3.77
N ALA A 118 -14.07 13.51 -2.80
CA ALA A 118 -13.51 13.51 -1.45
C ALA A 118 -12.04 13.05 -1.42
N ALA A 119 -11.71 11.98 -2.16
CA ALA A 119 -10.34 11.49 -2.28
C ALA A 119 -9.45 12.50 -3.03
N TRP A 120 -9.99 13.14 -4.07
CA TRP A 120 -9.29 14.23 -4.77
C TRP A 120 -8.94 15.38 -3.82
N TRP A 121 -9.90 15.88 -3.03
CA TRP A 121 -9.66 16.94 -2.04
C TRP A 121 -8.65 16.51 -0.97
N LEU A 122 -8.68 15.26 -0.53
CA LEU A 122 -7.69 14.72 0.40
C LEU A 122 -6.27 14.79 -0.17
N ILE A 123 -6.08 14.38 -1.43
CA ILE A 123 -4.77 14.42 -2.09
C ILE A 123 -4.26 15.87 -2.14
N HIS A 124 -5.09 16.81 -2.62
CA HIS A 124 -4.68 18.22 -2.70
C HIS A 124 -4.42 18.83 -1.33
N SER A 125 -5.30 18.63 -0.36
CA SER A 125 -5.09 19.15 1.00
C SER A 125 -3.82 18.59 1.63
N THR A 126 -3.51 17.31 1.43
CA THR A 126 -2.28 16.67 1.89
C THR A 126 -1.03 17.32 1.29
N ARG A 127 -1.07 17.77 0.02
CA ARG A 127 0.04 18.53 -0.58
C ARG A 127 0.32 19.83 0.18
N TYR A 128 -0.73 20.52 0.60
CA TYR A 128 -0.63 21.79 1.30
C TYR A 128 -0.27 21.63 2.78
N THR A 129 -0.79 20.60 3.46
CA THR A 129 -0.60 20.42 4.91
C THR A 129 0.60 19.58 5.27
N HIS A 130 1.03 18.68 4.37
CA HIS A 130 2.18 17.81 4.55
C HIS A 130 3.24 18.12 3.48
N SER A 131 3.29 17.30 2.42
CA SER A 131 4.28 17.43 1.36
C SER A 131 3.75 16.82 0.06
N ASP A 132 4.40 17.18 -1.06
CA ASP A 132 4.14 16.54 -2.35
C ASP A 132 4.42 15.02 -2.30
N GLY A 133 5.40 14.58 -1.51
CA GLY A 133 5.69 13.16 -1.32
C GLY A 133 4.56 12.42 -0.61
N THR A 134 4.09 12.96 0.51
CA THR A 134 2.94 12.39 1.24
C THR A 134 1.70 12.34 0.35
N ALA A 135 1.43 13.39 -0.42
CA ALA A 135 0.28 13.40 -1.32
C ALA A 135 0.39 12.40 -2.47
N ALA A 136 1.61 12.17 -2.99
CA ALA A 136 1.86 11.14 -3.99
C ALA A 136 1.63 9.73 -3.40
N TYR A 137 2.01 9.52 -2.13
CA TYR A 137 1.66 8.29 -1.40
C TYR A 137 0.14 8.12 -1.25
N ILE A 138 -0.59 9.16 -0.84
CA ILE A 138 -2.06 9.10 -0.77
C ILE A 138 -2.65 8.77 -2.12
N TYR A 139 -2.21 9.43 -3.19
CA TYR A 139 -2.67 9.15 -4.53
C TYR A 139 -2.47 7.68 -4.91
N PHE A 140 -1.28 7.14 -4.65
CA PHE A 140 -0.98 5.72 -4.86
C PHE A 140 -1.94 4.79 -4.12
N MET A 141 -2.19 5.07 -2.84
CA MET A 141 -3.09 4.28 -2.00
C MET A 141 -4.55 4.42 -2.42
N VAL A 142 -4.99 5.61 -2.82
CA VAL A 142 -6.37 5.89 -3.28
C VAL A 142 -6.75 5.01 -4.46
N GLN A 143 -5.89 4.89 -5.48
CA GLN A 143 -6.15 4.04 -6.65
C GLN A 143 -6.45 2.59 -6.24
N ARG A 144 -5.63 2.04 -5.33
CA ARG A 144 -5.79 0.67 -4.82
C ARG A 144 -7.01 0.51 -3.94
N MET A 145 -7.31 1.49 -3.10
CA MET A 145 -8.47 1.44 -2.22
C MET A 145 -9.79 1.52 -3.00
N ILE A 146 -9.84 2.26 -4.10
CA ILE A 146 -11.00 2.29 -5.00
C ILE A 146 -11.24 0.89 -5.59
N GLU A 147 -10.20 0.23 -6.08
CA GLU A 147 -10.33 -1.12 -6.63
C GLU A 147 -10.65 -2.16 -5.53
N ILE A 148 -10.06 -2.05 -4.34
CA ILE A 148 -10.41 -2.88 -3.19
C ILE A 148 -11.90 -2.70 -2.83
N ARG A 149 -12.41 -1.46 -2.82
CA ARG A 149 -13.83 -1.19 -2.57
C ARG A 149 -14.73 -1.81 -3.65
N ARG A 150 -14.28 -1.89 -4.90
CA ARG A 150 -15.03 -2.50 -6.02
C ARG A 150 -15.08 -4.02 -5.91
N VAL A 151 -13.96 -4.67 -5.56
CA VAL A 151 -13.89 -6.14 -5.50
C VAL A 151 -14.47 -6.70 -4.21
N LEU A 152 -14.57 -5.90 -3.14
CA LEU A 152 -15.21 -6.33 -1.89
C LEU A 152 -16.72 -6.52 -2.07
N LYS A 153 -17.23 -7.64 -1.54
CA LYS A 153 -18.67 -7.87 -1.37
C LYS A 153 -19.29 -6.80 -0.46
N ALA A 154 -20.60 -6.62 -0.55
CA ALA A 154 -21.33 -5.73 0.36
C ALA A 154 -21.17 -6.08 1.85
N THR A 155 -20.91 -7.35 2.17
CA THR A 155 -20.59 -7.85 3.52
C THR A 155 -19.09 -7.98 3.80
N GLY A 156 -18.26 -7.66 2.81
CA GLY A 156 -16.82 -7.80 2.89
C GLY A 156 -16.18 -6.77 3.82
N SER A 157 -14.95 -7.03 4.22
CA SER A 157 -14.20 -6.18 5.15
C SER A 157 -12.77 -5.96 4.68
N VAL A 158 -12.19 -4.82 5.04
CA VAL A 158 -10.78 -4.51 4.80
C VAL A 158 -10.12 -4.13 6.11
N TYR A 159 -8.93 -4.69 6.35
CA TYR A 159 -8.06 -4.36 7.47
C TYR A 159 -6.83 -3.65 6.92
N LEU A 160 -6.67 -2.37 7.26
CA LEU A 160 -5.55 -1.55 6.83
C LEU A 160 -4.63 -1.26 8.02
N HIS A 161 -3.44 -1.85 8.00
CA HIS A 161 -2.40 -1.55 8.98
C HIS A 161 -1.71 -0.23 8.64
N CYS A 162 -1.42 0.57 9.67
CA CYS A 162 -0.69 1.82 9.55
C CYS A 162 0.01 2.17 10.86
N ASP A 163 1.08 2.96 10.76
CA ASP A 163 1.72 3.50 11.95
C ASP A 163 1.07 4.85 12.36
N HIS A 164 1.54 5.40 13.49
CA HIS A 164 1.03 6.67 14.02
C HIS A 164 1.17 7.88 13.06
N GLU A 165 2.18 7.89 12.18
CA GLU A 165 2.41 8.98 11.24
C GLU A 165 1.42 8.90 10.09
N ALA A 166 1.16 7.68 9.59
CA ALA A 166 0.27 7.45 8.48
C ALA A 166 -1.22 7.40 8.83
N ASN A 167 -1.56 7.11 10.10
CA ASN A 167 -2.94 6.91 10.54
C ASN A 167 -3.86 8.07 10.13
N ALA A 168 -3.47 9.33 10.39
CA ALA A 168 -4.34 10.48 10.17
C ALA A 168 -4.84 10.60 8.73
N TYR A 169 -3.95 10.48 7.74
CA TYR A 169 -4.31 10.63 6.34
C TYR A 169 -4.86 9.34 5.73
N LEU A 170 -4.42 8.16 6.20
CA LEU A 170 -4.98 6.89 5.75
C LEU A 170 -6.41 6.72 6.24
N ARG A 171 -6.70 7.16 7.46
CA ARG A 171 -8.06 7.18 7.98
C ARG A 171 -8.98 8.07 7.15
N GLN A 172 -8.55 9.30 6.83
CA GLN A 172 -9.34 10.18 5.97
C GLN A 172 -9.54 9.59 4.57
N MET A 173 -8.54 8.90 4.02
CA MET A 173 -8.66 8.21 2.74
C MET A 173 -9.71 7.10 2.81
N MET A 174 -9.69 6.28 3.87
CA MET A 174 -10.69 5.23 4.09
C MET A 174 -12.10 5.85 4.19
N ASP A 175 -12.26 6.94 4.93
CA ASP A 175 -13.54 7.65 5.02
C ASP A 175 -13.99 8.23 3.66
N ALA A 176 -13.06 8.69 2.82
CA ALA A 176 -13.37 9.24 1.49
C ALA A 176 -13.82 8.17 0.49
N ILE A 177 -13.37 6.91 0.64
CA ILE A 177 -13.62 5.82 -0.31
C ILE A 177 -14.72 4.88 0.19
N PHE A 178 -14.64 4.46 1.45
CA PHE A 178 -15.60 3.55 2.06
C PHE A 178 -16.76 4.30 2.73
N GLY A 179 -16.59 5.58 3.05
CA GLY A 179 -17.56 6.40 3.77
C GLY A 179 -17.32 6.38 5.29
N ALA A 180 -17.34 7.56 5.91
CA ALA A 180 -17.02 7.76 7.33
C ALA A 180 -17.88 6.96 8.34
N ARG A 181 -19.05 6.43 7.91
CA ARG A 181 -19.92 5.58 8.75
C ARG A 181 -19.55 4.10 8.73
N ASN A 182 -18.59 3.70 7.89
CA ASN A 182 -18.22 2.31 7.68
C ASN A 182 -16.98 1.88 8.47
N LEU A 183 -16.27 2.79 9.15
CA LEU A 183 -15.29 2.38 10.15
C LEU A 183 -16.02 1.63 11.27
N ARG A 184 -15.60 0.40 11.52
CA ARG A 184 -16.06 -0.45 12.61
C ARG A 184 -15.22 -0.26 13.86
N ASN A 185 -13.89 -0.33 13.73
CA ASN A 185 -12.96 -0.20 14.84
C ASN A 185 -11.60 0.34 14.42
N GLU A 186 -10.91 0.93 15.38
CA GLU A 186 -9.49 1.24 15.29
C GLU A 186 -8.76 0.40 16.34
N ILE A 187 -7.97 -0.57 15.87
CA ILE A 187 -7.31 -1.55 16.72
C ILE A 187 -5.88 -1.07 16.99
N SER A 188 -5.56 -0.79 18.26
CA SER A 188 -4.20 -0.48 18.68
C SER A 188 -3.38 -1.76 18.86
N TRP A 189 -2.36 -1.94 18.04
CA TRP A 189 -1.45 -3.08 18.07
C TRP A 189 -0.14 -2.73 18.77
N ARG A 190 0.17 -3.40 19.88
CA ARG A 190 1.42 -3.19 20.60
C ARG A 190 2.55 -4.02 19.98
N ARG A 191 3.63 -3.39 19.52
CA ARG A 191 4.75 -4.07 18.86
C ARG A 191 5.65 -4.86 19.81
N ASN A 192 6.04 -4.28 20.95
CA ASN A 192 6.99 -4.89 21.89
C ASN A 192 6.41 -5.00 23.31
N GLU A 193 6.58 -6.15 23.95
CA GLU A 193 6.25 -6.36 25.36
C GLU A 193 7.30 -5.75 26.31
N SER A 194 8.56 -5.72 25.87
CA SER A 194 9.70 -5.21 26.64
C SER A 194 9.56 -3.71 26.89
N GLY A 195 9.47 -3.31 28.16
CA GLY A 195 9.59 -1.89 28.54
C GLY A 195 10.91 -1.31 28.00
N ALA A 196 10.91 -0.03 27.64
CA ALA A 196 12.14 0.65 27.24
C ALA A 196 13.22 0.41 28.32
N LYS A 197 14.43 0.01 27.91
CA LYS A 197 15.57 -0.06 28.84
C LYS A 197 15.71 1.32 29.49
N GLY A 198 15.83 1.35 30.81
CA GLY A 198 15.88 2.59 31.57
C GLY A 198 16.91 3.56 30.96
N SER A 199 16.45 4.77 30.64
CA SER A 199 17.29 5.87 30.19
C SER A 199 17.70 6.70 31.40
N GLN A 200 18.97 7.13 31.46
CA GLN A 200 19.42 8.11 32.46
C GLN A 200 18.85 9.52 32.19
N HIS A 201 18.34 9.76 30.99
CA HIS A 201 17.72 11.02 30.59
C HIS A 201 16.20 10.93 30.66
N ALA A 202 15.57 12.01 31.13
CA ALA A 202 14.12 12.16 31.09
C ALA A 202 13.62 12.08 29.63
N PRO A 203 12.56 11.30 29.36
CA PRO A 203 12.03 11.17 28.01
C PRO A 203 11.43 12.49 27.53
N LYS A 204 11.68 12.86 26.27
CA LYS A 204 11.09 14.04 25.61
C LYS A 204 9.76 13.73 24.92
N SER A 205 9.43 12.45 24.77
CA SER A 205 8.21 11.97 24.13
C SER A 205 7.81 10.62 24.72
N TRP A 206 6.56 10.23 24.47
CA TRP A 206 6.07 8.89 24.77
C TRP A 206 6.71 7.84 23.86
N GLY A 207 6.76 6.59 24.34
CA GLY A 207 7.32 5.49 23.57
C GLY A 207 6.48 5.20 22.31
N ASN A 208 7.12 5.16 21.15
CA ASN A 208 6.49 4.74 19.91
C ASN A 208 6.48 3.20 19.83
N ASN A 209 5.46 2.58 20.40
CA ASN A 209 5.32 1.11 20.49
C ASN A 209 3.93 0.60 20.08
N VAL A 210 3.14 1.45 19.45
CA VAL A 210 1.79 1.14 19.00
C VAL A 210 1.69 1.44 17.52
N ASP A 211 1.21 0.45 16.79
CA ASP A 211 0.73 0.62 15.43
C ASP A 211 -0.80 0.51 15.45
N THR A 212 -1.44 0.86 14.35
CA THR A 212 -2.89 0.95 14.23
C THR A 212 -3.38 0.05 13.10
N ILE A 213 -4.50 -0.64 13.31
CA ILE A 213 -5.21 -1.36 12.25
C ILE A 213 -6.61 -0.78 12.16
N LEU A 214 -6.93 -0.24 10.98
CA LEU A 214 -8.25 0.28 10.65
C LEU A 214 -9.15 -0.86 10.14
N PHE A 215 -10.34 -0.98 10.71
CA PHE A 215 -11.40 -1.91 10.30
C PHE A 215 -12.71 -1.15 10.10
#